data_AF-A0AAD8GM08-F1
#
_entry.id   AF-A0AAD8GM08-F1
#
_cell.length_a   1.000
_cell.length_b   1.000
_cell.length_c   1.000
_cell.angle_alpha   90.00
_cell.angle_beta   90.00
_cell.angle_gamma   90.00
#
_symmetry.space_group_name_H-M   'P 1'
#
loop_
_entity.id
_entity.type
_entity.pdbx_description
1 polymer ?
#
loop_
_entity_poly.entity_id
_entity_poly.type
_entity_poly.pdbx_seq_one_letter_code
_entity_poly.pdbx_strand_id
1 'polypeptide(L)'
;MCKNYMDDFVILEKLQGLVQTFGTYGADDYYIKNKEIRYLQYFVKYTKLLRCLAKRMLCCGRKKFQKQASQIISNIAARGIISIEDMIDLKLVKPLCSLLKHEESDVQMEAAWALFNGINECTHEQIDEYLESGNCSESI
;
A
#
# COMPACT_ATOMS: atom_id res chain seq x y z
N MET A 1 -23.13 -3.75 -5.17
CA MET A 1 -23.33 -5.14 -4.70
C MET A 1 -22.00 -5.66 -4.19
N CYS A 2 -21.82 -5.74 -2.88
CA CYS A 2 -20.63 -6.32 -2.27
C CYS A 2 -21.11 -7.34 -1.23
N LYS A 3 -20.96 -8.63 -1.51
CA LYS A 3 -21.49 -9.69 -0.63
C LYS A 3 -20.44 -10.69 -0.11
N ASN A 4 -19.14 -10.53 -0.39
CA ASN A 4 -18.08 -11.42 0.13
C ASN A 4 -17.05 -10.68 0.98
N TYR A 5 -17.50 -9.99 2.03
CA TYR A 5 -16.62 -9.16 2.88
C TYR A 5 -15.90 -9.94 4.00
N MET A 6 -16.38 -11.14 4.36
CA MET A 6 -15.68 -11.97 5.34
C MET A 6 -14.37 -12.53 4.76
N ASP A 7 -14.38 -12.96 3.50
CA ASP A 7 -13.17 -13.43 2.82
C ASP A 7 -12.12 -12.32 2.69
N ASP A 8 -12.57 -11.11 2.34
CA ASP A 8 -11.73 -9.91 2.23
C ASP A 8 -10.96 -9.61 3.54
N PHE A 9 -11.61 -9.75 4.70
CA PHE A 9 -10.95 -9.53 6.01
C PHE A 9 -9.93 -10.63 6.34
N VAL A 10 -10.27 -11.90 6.09
CA VAL A 10 -9.36 -13.04 6.32
C VAL A 10 -8.13 -12.95 5.41
N ILE A 11 -8.31 -12.48 4.17
CA ILE A 11 -7.19 -12.22 3.27
C ILE A 11 -6.32 -11.08 3.80
N LEU A 12 -6.90 -10.00 4.34
CA LEU A 12 -6.14 -8.92 4.96
C LEU A 12 -5.32 -9.40 6.16
N GLU A 13 -5.88 -10.19 7.06
CA GLU A 13 -5.10 -10.69 8.20
C GLU A 13 -3.99 -11.63 7.77
N LYS A 14 -4.21 -12.45 6.73
CA LYS A 14 -3.15 -13.29 6.15
C LYS A 14 -2.07 -12.46 5.45
N LEU A 15 -2.45 -11.40 4.73
CA LEU A 15 -1.51 -10.48 4.08
C LEU A 15 -0.74 -9.65 5.10
N GLN A 16 -1.42 -9.17 6.15
CA GLN A 16 -0.80 -8.45 7.26
C GLN A 16 0.17 -9.37 8.00
N GLY A 17 -0.24 -10.61 8.28
CA GLY A 17 0.61 -11.64 8.87
C GLY A 17 1.85 -11.86 8.01
N LEU A 18 1.70 -12.08 6.70
CA LEU A 18 2.81 -12.14 5.75
C LEU A 18 3.69 -10.91 5.93
N VAL A 19 3.19 -9.71 5.63
CA VAL A 19 3.94 -8.45 5.68
C VAL A 19 4.65 -8.18 7.03
N GLN A 20 4.04 -8.53 8.17
CA GLN A 20 4.60 -8.35 9.52
C GLN A 20 5.60 -9.42 9.94
N THR A 21 5.50 -10.66 9.43
CA THR A 21 6.47 -11.72 9.74
C THR A 21 7.85 -11.39 9.17
N PHE A 22 7.90 -10.51 8.17
CA PHE A 22 9.11 -10.19 7.40
C PHE A 22 9.97 -9.05 7.97
N GLY A 23 9.81 -8.73 9.27
CA GLY A 23 10.51 -7.64 9.97
C GLY A 23 11.34 -8.04 11.19
N THR A 24 11.37 -9.31 11.60
CA THR A 24 12.04 -9.76 12.84
C THR A 24 13.39 -10.46 12.61
N TYR A 25 13.87 -10.48 11.38
CA TYR A 25 15.08 -11.22 11.04
C TYR A 25 16.34 -10.39 11.33
N GLY A 26 17.28 -10.98 12.07
CA GLY A 26 18.54 -10.36 12.45
C GLY A 26 19.45 -10.11 11.24
N ALA A 27 20.55 -9.38 11.44
CA ALA A 27 21.49 -9.02 10.37
C ALA A 27 22.04 -10.22 9.56
N ASP A 28 22.00 -11.43 10.14
CA ASP A 28 22.51 -12.66 9.53
C ASP A 28 21.53 -13.33 8.52
N ASP A 29 20.28 -12.87 8.45
CA ASP A 29 19.22 -13.48 7.61
C ASP A 29 19.08 -12.83 6.21
N TYR A 30 20.13 -12.18 5.70
CA TYR A 30 20.14 -11.49 4.41
C TYR A 30 19.63 -12.34 3.24
N TYR A 31 19.95 -13.63 3.22
CA TYR A 31 19.49 -14.57 2.19
C TYR A 31 17.98 -14.87 2.28
N ILE A 32 17.45 -15.02 3.49
CA ILE A 32 16.02 -15.24 3.73
C ILE A 32 15.25 -13.97 3.34
N LYS A 33 15.74 -12.80 3.78
CA LYS A 33 15.18 -11.49 3.43
C LYS A 33 15.06 -11.29 1.92
N ASN A 34 16.09 -11.65 1.15
CA ASN A 34 16.06 -11.53 -0.32
C ASN A 34 15.10 -12.52 -1.00
N LYS A 35 15.01 -13.75 -0.51
CA LYS A 35 14.08 -14.75 -1.05
C LYS A 35 12.62 -14.35 -0.80
N GLU A 36 12.32 -13.82 0.39
CA GLU A 36 10.99 -13.34 0.76
C GLU A 36 10.58 -12.07 0.00
N ILE A 37 11.50 -11.11 -0.17
CA ILE A 37 11.27 -9.95 -1.03
C ILE A 37 10.90 -10.40 -2.45
N ARG A 38 11.59 -11.42 -3.01
CA ARG A 38 11.23 -11.97 -4.33
C ARG A 38 9.85 -12.60 -4.36
N TYR A 39 9.45 -13.36 -3.33
CA TYR A 39 8.10 -13.93 -3.26
C TYR A 39 7.02 -12.86 -3.16
N LEU A 40 7.24 -11.83 -2.34
CA LEU A 40 6.33 -10.70 -2.24
C LEU A 40 6.27 -9.90 -3.54
N GLN A 41 7.40 -9.63 -4.18
CA GLN A 41 7.45 -9.02 -5.52
C GLN A 41 6.65 -9.83 -6.53
N TYR A 42 6.82 -11.16 -6.53
CA TYR A 42 6.05 -12.03 -7.42
C TYR A 42 4.56 -12.01 -7.09
N PHE A 43 4.21 -12.09 -5.81
CA PHE A 43 2.83 -12.05 -5.38
C PHE A 43 2.15 -10.73 -5.76
N VAL A 44 2.78 -9.59 -5.44
CA VAL A 44 2.25 -8.25 -5.73
C VAL A 44 2.13 -8.01 -7.24
N LYS A 45 3.18 -8.35 -8.00
CA LYS A 45 3.23 -8.11 -9.45
C LYS A 45 2.26 -9.01 -10.25
N TYR A 46 2.14 -10.29 -9.87
CA TYR A 46 1.41 -11.26 -10.69
C TYR A 46 -0.04 -11.50 -10.24
N THR A 47 -0.38 -11.33 -8.97
CA THR A 47 -1.71 -11.79 -8.50
C THR A 47 -2.85 -10.83 -8.81
N LYS A 48 -2.57 -9.57 -9.24
CA LYS A 48 -3.57 -8.47 -9.28
C LYS A 48 -4.35 -8.31 -7.95
N LEU A 49 -3.97 -9.02 -6.90
CA LEU A 49 -4.74 -9.17 -5.67
C LEU A 49 -4.62 -7.90 -4.85
N LEU A 50 -3.41 -7.33 -4.80
CA LEU A 50 -3.19 -6.00 -4.22
C LEU A 50 -4.07 -4.97 -4.92
N ARG A 51 -4.16 -4.99 -6.25
CA ARG A 51 -5.03 -4.08 -7.04
C ARG A 51 -6.51 -4.19 -6.64
N CYS A 52 -7.03 -5.42 -6.56
CA CYS A 52 -8.45 -5.65 -6.29
C CYS A 52 -8.82 -5.40 -4.82
N LEU A 53 -7.99 -5.85 -3.88
CA LEU A 53 -8.27 -5.73 -2.46
C LEU A 53 -8.01 -4.31 -1.97
N ALA A 54 -6.85 -3.72 -2.27
CA ALA A 54 -6.52 -2.37 -1.81
C ALA A 54 -7.55 -1.37 -2.31
N LYS A 55 -7.90 -1.37 -3.61
CA LYS A 55 -8.90 -0.44 -4.12
C LYS A 55 -10.29 -0.64 -3.48
N ARG A 56 -10.75 -1.88 -3.31
CA ARG A 56 -12.05 -2.14 -2.68
C ARG A 56 -12.07 -1.75 -1.21
N MET A 57 -10.96 -1.93 -0.49
CA MET A 57 -10.86 -1.70 0.94
C MET A 57 -10.56 -0.25 1.32
N LEU A 58 -9.73 0.45 0.54
CA LEU A 58 -9.50 1.88 0.73
C LEU A 58 -10.81 2.69 0.54
N CYS A 59 -11.70 2.20 -0.34
CA CYS A 59 -12.97 2.85 -0.63
C CYS A 59 -14.18 2.30 0.15
N CYS A 60 -14.01 1.31 1.05
CA CYS A 60 -15.18 0.65 1.68
C CYS A 60 -15.79 1.44 2.86
N GLY A 61 -15.25 2.61 3.20
CA GLY A 61 -15.74 3.49 4.27
C GLY A 61 -15.60 2.91 5.68
N ARG A 62 -14.98 1.74 5.83
CA ARG A 62 -14.76 1.09 7.12
C ARG A 62 -13.33 1.31 7.58
N LYS A 63 -13.17 2.12 8.63
CA LYS A 63 -11.91 2.47 9.28
C LYS A 63 -10.91 1.30 9.39
N LYS A 64 -11.33 0.16 9.95
CA LYS A 64 -10.43 -1.00 10.17
C LYS A 64 -9.81 -1.50 8.87
N PHE A 65 -10.61 -1.57 7.80
CA PHE A 65 -10.16 -2.02 6.48
C PHE A 65 -9.28 -0.97 5.81
N GLN A 66 -9.63 0.31 5.91
CA GLN A 66 -8.84 1.41 5.34
C GLN A 66 -7.47 1.50 6.02
N LYS A 67 -7.43 1.43 7.35
CA LYS A 67 -6.19 1.38 8.13
C LYS A 67 -5.31 0.19 7.71
N GLN A 68 -5.85 -1.03 7.74
CA GLN A 68 -5.09 -2.23 7.39
C GLN A 68 -4.61 -2.22 5.94
N ALA A 69 -5.46 -1.77 5.00
CA ALA A 69 -5.07 -1.65 3.60
C ALA A 69 -3.94 -0.64 3.41
N SER A 70 -4.05 0.56 4.00
CA SER A 70 -3.00 1.58 3.95
C SER A 70 -1.69 1.08 4.58
N GLN A 71 -1.78 0.39 5.71
CA GLN A 71 -0.61 -0.17 6.41
C GLN A 71 0.08 -1.30 5.62
N ILE A 72 -0.68 -2.12 4.90
CA ILE A 72 -0.09 -3.14 4.01
C ILE A 72 0.63 -2.46 2.84
N ILE A 73 0.01 -1.44 2.23
CA ILE A 73 0.61 -0.71 1.11
C ILE A 73 1.89 0.01 1.55
N SER A 74 1.87 0.68 2.70
CA SER A 74 3.05 1.40 3.22
C SER A 74 4.23 0.48 3.46
N ASN A 75 3.99 -0.71 4.01
CA ASN A 75 5.03 -1.70 4.24
C ASN A 75 5.56 -2.34 2.95
N ILE A 76 4.71 -2.53 1.94
CA ILE A 76 5.15 -3.02 0.61
C ILE A 76 6.01 -1.95 -0.08
N ALA A 77 5.58 -0.69 -0.04
CA ALA A 77 6.31 0.44 -0.60
C ALA A 77 7.66 0.67 0.11
N ALA A 78 7.71 0.56 1.45
CA ALA A 78 8.93 0.70 2.23
C ALA A 78 10.05 -0.31 1.87
N ARG A 79 9.68 -1.39 1.18
CA ARG A 79 10.59 -2.47 0.77
C ARG A 79 11.02 -2.36 -0.69
N GLY A 80 10.65 -1.28 -1.39
CA GLY A 80 10.94 -1.09 -2.82
C GLY A 80 10.25 -2.09 -3.72
N ILE A 81 9.11 -2.64 -3.28
CA ILE A 81 8.36 -3.64 -4.05
C ILE A 81 7.42 -2.95 -5.06
N ILE A 82 6.92 -1.77 -4.70
CA ILE A 82 6.10 -0.91 -5.57
C ILE A 82 6.62 0.52 -5.48
N SER A 83 6.72 1.19 -6.63
CA SER A 83 7.02 2.63 -6.72
C SER A 83 5.74 3.46 -6.77
N ILE A 84 5.86 4.80 -6.78
CA ILE A 84 4.71 5.68 -7.02
C ILE A 84 4.05 5.41 -8.38
N GLU A 85 4.83 5.09 -9.42
CA GLU A 85 4.32 4.76 -10.76
C GLU A 85 3.46 3.50 -10.72
N ASP A 86 3.93 2.46 -10.02
CA ASP A 86 3.12 1.26 -9.78
C ASP A 86 1.83 1.62 -9.03
N MET A 87 1.90 2.50 -8.03
CA MET A 87 0.73 2.94 -7.28
C MET A 87 -0.27 3.73 -8.14
N ILE A 88 0.21 4.53 -9.12
CA ILE A 88 -0.61 5.23 -10.12
C ILE A 88 -1.28 4.21 -11.04
N ASP A 89 -0.53 3.26 -11.59
CA ASP A 89 -1.03 2.19 -12.47
C ASP A 89 -2.06 1.30 -11.77
N LEU A 90 -1.85 1.06 -10.48
CA LEU A 90 -2.78 0.32 -9.62
C LEU A 90 -3.98 1.18 -9.17
N LYS A 91 -4.01 2.48 -9.48
CA LYS A 91 -5.04 3.45 -9.09
C LYS A 91 -5.23 3.57 -7.58
N LEU A 92 -4.14 3.50 -6.82
CA LEU A 92 -4.11 3.56 -5.36
C LEU A 92 -3.92 4.98 -4.82
N VAL A 93 -3.25 5.84 -5.60
CA VAL A 93 -2.92 7.21 -5.20
C VAL A 93 -4.15 8.02 -4.80
N LYS A 94 -5.17 8.11 -5.67
CA LYS A 94 -6.37 8.91 -5.40
C LYS A 94 -7.12 8.45 -4.13
N PRO A 95 -7.37 7.14 -3.92
CA PRO A 95 -7.89 6.65 -2.65
C PRO A 95 -7.03 7.01 -1.43
N LEU A 96 -5.70 6.88 -1.51
CA LEU A 96 -4.80 7.23 -0.40
C LEU A 96 -4.82 8.72 -0.10
N CYS A 97 -4.80 9.59 -1.12
CA CYS A 97 -4.94 11.04 -0.93
C CYS A 97 -6.31 11.43 -0.36
N SER A 98 -7.38 10.69 -0.67
CA SER A 98 -8.68 10.89 0.00
C SER A 98 -8.63 10.52 1.48
N LEU A 99 -7.84 9.52 1.87
CA LEU A 99 -7.70 9.09 3.26
C LEU A 99 -6.85 10.05 4.10
N LEU A 100 -6.06 10.94 3.49
CA LEU A 100 -5.37 12.01 4.21
C LEU A 100 -6.35 12.98 4.88
N LYS A 101 -7.58 13.09 4.36
CA LYS A 101 -8.67 13.90 4.94
C LYS A 101 -9.60 13.09 5.86
N HIS A 102 -9.24 11.85 6.19
CA HIS A 102 -10.09 11.01 7.06
C HIS A 102 -10.17 11.62 8.47
N GLU A 103 -11.32 11.51 9.12
CA GLU A 103 -11.55 12.02 10.49
C GLU A 103 -10.70 11.35 11.59
N GLU A 104 -9.92 10.32 11.23
CA GLU A 104 -9.21 9.44 12.16
C GLU A 104 -7.71 9.51 11.87
N SER A 105 -6.95 10.01 12.85
CA SER A 105 -5.49 10.25 12.72
C SER A 105 -4.71 8.99 12.36
N ASP A 106 -5.11 7.83 12.89
CA ASP A 106 -4.50 6.53 12.55
C ASP A 106 -4.57 6.22 11.05
N VAL A 107 -5.71 6.50 10.42
CA VAL A 107 -5.91 6.21 8.98
C VAL A 107 -5.15 7.23 8.14
N GLN A 108 -5.15 8.50 8.55
CA GLN A 108 -4.39 9.56 7.91
C GLN A 108 -2.89 9.24 7.92
N MET A 109 -2.36 8.82 9.07
CA MET A 109 -0.95 8.48 9.23
C MET A 109 -0.56 7.33 8.30
N GLU A 110 -1.29 6.22 8.30
CA GLU A 110 -0.96 5.07 7.43
C GLU A 110 -1.04 5.43 5.94
N ALA A 111 -1.99 6.27 5.54
CA ALA A 111 -2.08 6.77 4.17
C ALA A 111 -0.90 7.68 3.80
N ALA A 112 -0.47 8.55 4.73
CA ALA A 112 0.70 9.40 4.55
C ALA A 112 1.99 8.58 4.42
N TRP A 113 2.17 7.57 5.29
CA TRP A 113 3.30 6.64 5.22
C TRP A 113 3.32 5.86 3.90
N ALA A 114 2.16 5.44 3.40
CA ALA A 114 2.07 4.74 2.11
C ALA A 114 2.55 5.61 0.95
N LEU A 115 2.12 6.87 0.89
CA LEU A 115 2.54 7.82 -0.14
C LEU A 115 4.03 8.16 -0.01
N PHE A 116 4.49 8.47 1.21
CA PHE A 116 5.89 8.79 1.47
C PHE A 116 6.83 7.65 1.05
N ASN A 117 6.52 6.42 1.44
CA ASN A 117 7.34 5.26 1.09
C ASN A 117 7.32 4.95 -0.41
N GLY A 118 6.22 5.23 -1.11
CA GLY A 118 6.15 5.08 -2.57
C GLY A 118 6.99 6.11 -3.33
N ILE A 119 7.16 7.31 -2.75
CA ILE A 119 7.96 8.40 -3.32
C ILE A 119 9.45 8.29 -2.96
N ASN A 120 9.80 7.65 -1.84
CA ASN A 120 11.20 7.58 -1.39
C ASN A 120 12.17 6.92 -2.38
N GLU A 121 11.67 6.13 -3.32
CA GLU A 121 12.49 5.53 -4.40
C GLU A 121 12.40 6.29 -5.74
N CYS A 122 11.71 7.44 -5.78
CA CYS A 122 11.49 8.23 -6.99
C CYS A 122 12.59 9.26 -7.22
N THR A 123 12.82 9.55 -8.50
CA THR A 123 13.62 10.69 -8.97
C THR A 123 12.83 12.00 -8.83
N HIS A 124 13.54 13.13 -8.83
CA HIS A 124 12.90 14.45 -8.77
C HIS A 124 11.93 14.66 -9.94
N GLU A 125 12.27 14.18 -11.13
CA GLU A 125 11.43 14.28 -12.32
C GLU A 125 10.09 13.52 -12.18
N GLN A 126 10.10 12.34 -11.56
CA GLN A 126 8.87 11.57 -11.30
C GLN A 126 7.98 12.24 -10.24
N ILE A 127 8.57 12.95 -9.29
CA ILE A 127 7.83 13.72 -8.28
C ILE A 127 7.14 14.92 -8.93
N ASP A 128 7.83 15.62 -9.82
CA ASP A 128 7.27 16.78 -10.53
C ASP A 128 6.13 16.35 -11.46
N GLU A 129 6.30 15.28 -12.25
CA GLU A 129 5.23 14.71 -13.08
C GLU A 129 4.01 14.28 -12.24
N TYR A 130 4.27 13.70 -11.05
CA TYR A 130 3.21 13.35 -10.11
C TYR A 130 2.44 14.57 -9.60
N LEU A 131 3.12 15.66 -9.23
CA LEU A 131 2.48 16.89 -8.76
C LEU A 131 1.68 17.56 -9.88
N GLU A 132 2.20 17.56 -11.11
CA GLU A 132 1.56 18.13 -12.29
C GLU A 132 0.35 17.32 -12.77
N SER A 133 0.35 15.99 -12.56
CA SER A 133 -0.74 15.10 -12.97
C SER A 133 -2.07 15.34 -12.23
N GLY A 134 -2.08 16.19 -11.20
CA GLY A 134 -3.29 16.52 -10.43
C GLY A 134 -3.86 15.35 -9.62
N ASN A 135 -3.10 14.26 -9.47
CA ASN A 135 -3.55 13.06 -8.77
C ASN A 135 -3.88 13.30 -7.28
N CYS A 136 -3.34 14.38 -6.69
CA CYS A 136 -3.69 14.86 -5.34
C CYS A 136 -4.10 16.35 -5.29
N SER A 137 -4.40 17.00 -6.42
CA SER A 137 -4.64 18.45 -6.51
C SER A 137 -6.03 18.92 -6.04
N GLU A 138 -6.89 18.03 -5.54
CA GLU A 138 -8.18 18.40 -4.92
C GLU A 138 -8.11 18.40 -3.37
N SER A 139 -6.91 18.31 -2.79
CA SER A 139 -6.78 18.04 -1.35
C SER A 139 -5.92 18.94 -0.48
N ILE A 140 -5.50 20.10 -0.96
CA ILE A 140 -4.92 21.15 -0.10
C ILE A 140 -5.90 22.32 -0.01
#